data_AF-A0A7W0ZWN3-F1
#
_entry.id   AF-A0A7W0ZWN3-F1
#
_cell.length_a   1.000
_cell.length_b   1.000
_cell.length_c   1.000
_cell.angle_alpha   90.00
_cell.angle_beta   90.00
_cell.angle_gamma   90.00
#
_symmetry.space_group_name_H-M   'P 1'
#
loop_
_entity.id
_entity.type
_entity.pdbx_description
1 polymer ?
#
loop_
_entity_poly.entity_id
_entity_poly.type
_entity_poly.pdbx_seq_one_letter_code
_entity_poly.pdbx_strand_id
1 'polypeptide(L)'
;MSAADNGSGPGYYERLRRALRGGAGADVLPIGEALHPATLLAIGVLVVNDWVLKARFGPSFVTGKLSDLAGLAAAPVVLTALIGLVLLAANKLGARVRPALTRRRLALAIAATGLVFAAIKLSGRAAGWFTDALGVIRPATVHLDRTDLACLPMLAVAYWIGRDELRRLRG
;
A
#
# COMPACT_ATOMS: atom_id res chain seq x y z
N MET A 1 39.87 -38.26 13.81
CA MET A 1 39.46 -38.29 12.38
C MET A 1 38.20 -37.46 12.27
N SER A 2 38.23 -36.47 11.38
CA SER A 2 37.36 -35.29 11.30
C SER A 2 35.94 -35.59 10.80
N ALA A 3 34.94 -34.89 11.36
CA ALA A 3 33.86 -34.28 10.58
C ALA A 3 33.28 -33.12 11.39
N ALA A 4 33.82 -31.93 11.15
CA ALA A 4 33.28 -30.67 11.63
C ALA A 4 31.87 -30.48 11.05
N ASP A 5 30.89 -30.41 11.96
CA ASP A 5 29.56 -29.90 11.69
C ASP A 5 29.66 -28.40 11.37
N ASN A 6 29.91 -28.10 10.09
CA ASN A 6 29.96 -26.73 9.58
C ASN A 6 28.53 -26.20 9.47
N GLY A 7 28.10 -25.53 10.54
CA GLY A 7 26.86 -24.76 10.66
C GLY A 7 26.74 -23.65 9.62
N SER A 8 26.47 -24.02 8.37
CA SER A 8 26.00 -23.12 7.33
C SER A 8 24.54 -22.79 7.64
N GLY A 9 24.33 -21.70 8.38
CA GLY A 9 22.99 -21.15 8.62
C GLY A 9 22.22 -21.02 7.30
N PRO A 10 20.87 -21.04 7.34
CA PRO A 10 20.03 -21.15 6.15
C PRO A 10 20.48 -20.18 5.06
N GLY A 11 20.69 -20.67 3.84
CA GLY A 11 21.18 -19.86 2.73
C GLY A 11 20.31 -18.61 2.51
N TYR A 12 20.89 -17.55 1.92
CA TYR A 12 20.16 -16.30 1.63
C TYR A 12 18.82 -16.56 0.93
N TYR A 13 18.81 -17.50 -0.02
CA TYR A 13 17.60 -17.94 -0.74
C TYR A 13 16.57 -18.62 0.16
N GLU A 14 16.99 -19.39 1.16
CA GLU A 14 16.11 -20.06 2.11
C GLU A 14 15.43 -19.04 3.04
N ARG A 15 16.19 -18.02 3.49
CA ARG A 15 15.66 -16.89 4.26
C ARG A 15 14.70 -16.04 3.43
N LEU A 16 15.09 -15.70 2.20
CA LEU A 16 14.24 -14.96 1.27
C LEU A 16 12.95 -15.73 0.97
N ARG A 17 13.04 -17.05 0.76
CA ARG A 17 11.90 -17.92 0.50
C ARG A 17 10.98 -18.05 1.71
N ARG A 18 11.52 -18.14 2.94
CA ARG A 18 10.69 -18.13 4.17
C ARG A 18 10.02 -16.78 4.42
N ALA A 19 10.74 -15.68 4.19
CA ALA A 19 10.20 -14.33 4.27
C ALA A 19 9.08 -14.08 3.25
N LEU A 20 9.23 -14.59 2.02
CA LEU A 20 8.22 -14.49 0.95
C LEU A 20 7.05 -15.47 1.13
N ARG A 21 7.26 -16.64 1.74
CA ARG A 21 6.20 -17.65 1.97
C ARG A 21 5.34 -17.39 3.21
N GLY A 22 5.63 -16.35 4.00
CA GLY A 22 4.78 -15.97 5.13
C GLY A 22 4.69 -17.01 6.23
N GLY A 23 5.82 -17.66 6.58
CA GLY A 23 5.85 -18.57 7.73
C GLY A 23 5.84 -17.80 9.05
N ALA A 24 4.94 -18.17 9.97
CA ALA A 24 4.81 -17.58 11.31
C ALA A 24 6.16 -17.51 12.05
N GLY A 25 6.77 -16.33 12.05
CA GLY A 25 8.09 -16.08 12.63
C GLY A 25 8.56 -14.66 12.34
N ALA A 26 9.53 -14.17 13.13
CA ALA A 26 10.06 -12.80 13.12
C ALA A 26 10.69 -12.31 11.79
N ASP A 27 10.72 -13.15 10.76
CA ASP A 27 11.36 -12.90 9.45
C ASP A 27 10.36 -12.58 8.32
N VAL A 28 9.06 -12.51 8.59
CA VAL A 28 8.07 -12.12 7.56
C VAL A 28 8.14 -10.61 7.34
N LEU A 29 8.44 -10.20 6.10
CA LEU A 29 8.42 -8.79 5.73
C LEU A 29 6.99 -8.24 5.89
N PRO A 30 6.81 -7.05 6.51
CA PRO A 30 5.50 -6.47 6.78
C PRO A 30 4.90 -5.81 5.52
N ILE A 31 4.81 -6.59 4.45
CA ILE A 31 4.36 -6.17 3.11
C ILE A 31 3.31 -7.12 2.52
N GLY A 32 2.86 -8.13 3.28
CA GLY A 32 1.96 -9.16 2.78
C GLY A 32 0.65 -8.58 2.23
N GLU A 33 0.13 -7.55 2.87
CA GLU A 33 -1.07 -6.86 2.39
C GLU A 33 -0.84 -6.12 1.05
N ALA A 34 0.36 -5.60 0.81
CA ALA A 34 0.71 -4.92 -0.45
C ALA A 34 0.91 -5.91 -1.61
N LEU A 35 1.35 -7.13 -1.30
CA LEU A 35 1.50 -8.22 -2.27
C LEU A 35 0.19 -8.98 -2.53
N HIS A 36 -0.90 -8.62 -1.84
CA HIS A 36 -2.21 -9.23 -2.08
C HIS A 36 -2.63 -9.04 -3.55
N PRO A 37 -3.15 -10.07 -4.23
CA PRO A 37 -3.45 -10.02 -5.66
C PRO A 37 -4.39 -8.86 -6.04
N ALA A 38 -5.37 -8.55 -5.19
CA ALA A 38 -6.25 -7.40 -5.39
C ALA A 38 -5.51 -6.05 -5.30
N THR A 39 -4.50 -5.92 -4.43
CA THR A 39 -3.66 -4.72 -4.34
C THR A 39 -2.80 -4.58 -5.59
N LEU A 40 -2.17 -5.67 -6.03
CA LEU A 40 -1.37 -5.68 -7.25
C LEU A 40 -2.20 -5.34 -8.49
N LEU A 41 -3.43 -5.88 -8.58
CA LEU A 41 -4.37 -5.53 -9.64
C LEU A 41 -4.74 -4.04 -9.59
N ALA A 42 -5.06 -3.49 -8.41
CA ALA A 42 -5.38 -2.08 -8.26
C ALA A 42 -4.19 -1.18 -8.66
N ILE A 43 -2.97 -1.52 -8.23
CA ILE A 43 -1.75 -0.81 -8.64
C ILE A 43 -1.54 -0.91 -10.16
N GLY A 44 -1.71 -2.11 -10.73
CA GLY A 44 -1.60 -2.33 -12.18
C GLY A 44 -2.60 -1.49 -12.97
N VAL A 45 -3.87 -1.45 -12.53
CA VAL A 45 -4.90 -0.59 -13.11
C VAL A 45 -4.50 0.88 -13.02
N LEU A 46 -3.99 1.33 -11.87
CA LEU A 46 -3.58 2.71 -11.68
C LEU A 46 -2.42 3.09 -12.60
N VAL A 47 -1.39 2.24 -12.71
CA VAL A 47 -0.24 2.45 -13.60
C VAL A 47 -0.70 2.49 -15.06
N VAL A 48 -1.46 1.49 -15.51
CA VAL A 48 -1.93 1.45 -16.91
C VAL A 48 -2.84 2.65 -17.21
N ASN A 49 -3.74 3.01 -16.30
CA ASN A 49 -4.63 4.15 -16.48
C ASN A 49 -3.86 5.47 -16.57
N ASP A 50 -2.94 5.71 -15.65
CA ASP A 50 -2.27 7.01 -15.54
C ASP A 50 -1.15 7.20 -16.56
N TRP A 51 -0.47 6.12 -16.94
CA TRP A 51 0.69 6.19 -17.83
C TRP A 51 0.34 5.89 -19.29
N VAL A 52 -0.65 5.02 -19.53
CA VAL A 52 -1.00 4.59 -20.90
C VAL A 52 -2.29 5.26 -21.34
N LEU A 53 -3.38 5.10 -20.59
CA LEU A 53 -4.69 5.58 -21.04
C LEU A 53 -4.76 7.10 -21.06
N LYS A 54 -4.39 7.77 -19.97
CA LYS A 54 -4.36 9.25 -19.93
C LYS A 54 -3.35 9.85 -20.90
N ALA A 55 -2.22 9.19 -21.15
CA ALA A 55 -1.24 9.65 -22.12
C ALA A 55 -1.73 9.52 -23.58
N ARG A 56 -2.49 8.46 -23.89
CA ARG A 56 -2.98 8.18 -25.24
C ARG A 56 -4.29 8.89 -25.59
N PHE A 57 -5.20 9.01 -24.64
CA PHE A 57 -6.57 9.51 -24.86
C PHE A 57 -6.86 10.84 -24.15
N GLY A 58 -5.92 11.35 -23.36
CA GLY A 58 -6.10 12.52 -22.52
C GLY A 58 -6.86 12.24 -21.23
N PRO A 59 -6.91 13.22 -20.30
CA PRO A 59 -7.70 13.11 -19.09
C PRO A 59 -9.21 13.14 -19.40
N SER A 60 -9.95 12.14 -18.90
CA SER A 60 -11.40 12.03 -19.03
C SER A 60 -12.06 11.69 -17.69
N PHE A 61 -13.38 11.93 -17.61
CA PHE A 61 -14.19 11.59 -16.43
C PHE A 61 -14.03 10.13 -15.98
N VAL A 62 -14.01 9.20 -16.94
CA VAL A 62 -13.86 7.75 -16.66
C VAL A 62 -12.46 7.44 -16.12
N THR A 63 -11.41 7.96 -16.76
CA THR A 63 -10.01 7.74 -16.29
C THR A 63 -9.73 8.39 -14.94
N GLY A 64 -10.45 9.46 -14.59
CA GLY A 64 -10.40 10.07 -13.26
C GLY A 64 -10.94 9.12 -12.19
N LYS A 65 -12.17 8.63 -12.38
CA LYS A 65 -12.82 7.72 -11.43
C LYS A 65 -12.12 6.38 -11.28
N LEU A 66 -11.60 5.84 -12.38
CA LEU A 66 -10.82 4.60 -12.33
C LEU A 66 -9.57 4.76 -11.46
N SER A 67 -8.89 5.90 -11.58
CA SER A 67 -7.74 6.25 -10.74
C SER A 67 -8.13 6.38 -9.27
N ASP A 68 -9.26 7.03 -8.98
CA ASP A 68 -9.76 7.21 -7.61
C ASP A 68 -10.12 5.87 -6.96
N LEU A 69 -10.83 4.99 -7.67
CA LEU A 69 -11.19 3.66 -7.19
C LEU A 69 -9.94 2.80 -6.94
N ALA A 70 -9.02 2.75 -7.92
CA ALA A 70 -7.78 2.01 -7.77
C ALA A 70 -6.92 2.56 -6.63
N GLY A 71 -6.84 3.89 -6.52
CA GLY A 71 -6.13 4.58 -5.44
C GLY A 71 -6.71 4.27 -4.07
N LEU A 72 -8.04 4.34 -3.89
CA LEU A 72 -8.69 4.04 -2.61
C LEU A 72 -8.58 2.55 -2.22
N ALA A 73 -8.48 1.65 -3.19
CA ALA A 73 -8.23 0.22 -2.92
C ALA A 73 -6.79 -0.04 -2.48
N ALA A 74 -5.80 0.57 -3.15
CA ALA A 74 -4.38 0.29 -2.93
C ALA A 74 -3.75 1.16 -1.82
N ALA A 75 -4.07 2.45 -1.77
CA ALA A 75 -3.35 3.44 -0.95
C ALA A 75 -3.33 3.12 0.56
N PRO A 76 -4.44 2.71 1.22
CA PRO A 76 -4.39 2.40 2.65
C PRO A 76 -3.47 1.20 2.94
N VAL A 77 -3.48 0.22 2.04
CA VAL A 77 -2.74 -1.05 2.18
C VAL A 77 -1.25 -0.85 1.91
N VAL A 78 -0.93 -0.06 0.88
CA VAL A 78 0.45 0.36 0.60
C VAL A 78 0.98 1.21 1.75
N LEU A 79 0.17 2.15 2.27
CA LEU A 79 0.54 2.97 3.41
C LEU A 79 0.84 2.12 4.65
N THR A 80 0.01 1.11 4.95
CA THR A 80 0.36 0.20 6.04
C THR A 80 1.67 -0.51 5.72
N ALA A 81 1.85 -1.15 4.57
CA ALA A 81 3.10 -1.86 4.25
C ALA A 81 4.35 -0.97 4.40
N LEU A 82 4.29 0.29 3.92
CA LEU A 82 5.36 1.27 4.07
C LEU A 82 5.69 1.58 5.53
N ILE A 83 4.66 1.85 6.36
CA ILE A 83 4.85 2.03 7.81
C ILE A 83 5.53 0.80 8.42
N GLY A 84 5.20 -0.40 7.93
CA GLY A 84 5.78 -1.66 8.41
C GLY A 84 7.27 -1.73 8.14
N LEU A 85 7.66 -1.40 6.91
CA LEU A 85 9.06 -1.33 6.50
C LEU A 85 9.84 -0.29 7.32
N VAL A 86 9.26 0.88 7.56
CA VAL A 86 9.88 1.94 8.39
C VAL A 86 10.06 1.45 9.83
N LEU A 87 9.04 0.82 10.42
CA LEU A 87 9.15 0.27 11.77
C LEU A 87 10.14 -0.90 11.85
N LEU A 88 10.25 -1.71 10.79
CA LEU A 88 11.26 -2.76 10.71
C LEU A 88 12.67 -2.16 10.67
N ALA A 89 12.89 -1.10 9.89
CA ALA A 89 14.16 -0.38 9.85
C ALA A 89 14.50 0.24 11.21
N ALA A 90 13.54 0.89 11.86
CA ALA A 90 13.71 1.46 13.20
C ALA A 90 14.07 0.38 14.23
N ASN A 91 13.45 -0.81 14.15
CA ASN A 91 13.77 -1.94 15.02
C ASN A 91 15.21 -2.45 14.81
N LYS A 92 15.68 -2.50 13.57
CA LYS A 92 17.09 -2.81 13.26
C LYS A 92 18.07 -1.77 13.80
N LEU A 93 17.62 -0.53 14.00
CA LEU A 93 18.39 0.56 14.62
C LEU A 93 18.27 0.59 16.15
N GLY A 94 17.62 -0.40 16.77
CA GLY A 94 17.53 -0.54 18.23
C GLY A 94 16.23 -0.05 18.86
N ALA A 95 15.26 0.45 18.08
CA ALA A 95 13.95 0.84 18.61
C ALA A 95 13.09 -0.40 18.92
N ARG A 96 12.52 -0.51 20.12
CA ARG A 96 11.64 -1.66 20.48
C ARG A 96 10.22 -1.48 19.95
N VAL A 97 10.05 -1.44 18.63
CA VAL A 97 8.76 -1.28 17.96
C VAL A 97 8.34 -2.55 17.21
N ARG A 98 7.03 -2.80 17.16
CA ARG A 98 6.47 -3.98 16.46
C ARG A 98 6.15 -3.61 15.00
N PRO A 99 6.81 -4.21 13.99
CA PRO A 99 6.57 -3.87 12.59
C PRO A 99 5.28 -4.47 12.01
N ALA A 100 4.75 -5.53 12.64
CA ALA A 100 3.59 -6.27 12.19
C ALA A 100 2.33 -5.40 12.03
N LEU A 101 1.50 -5.76 11.06
CA LEU A 101 0.21 -5.11 10.83
C LEU A 101 -0.72 -5.28 12.04
N THR A 102 -1.42 -4.22 12.42
CA THR A 102 -2.44 -4.26 13.48
C THR A 102 -3.76 -3.71 12.97
N ARG A 103 -4.88 -4.14 13.57
CA ARG A 103 -6.22 -3.61 13.25
C ARG A 103 -6.30 -2.09 13.41
N ARG A 104 -5.68 -1.54 14.45
CA ARG A 104 -5.63 -0.10 14.69
C ARG A 104 -4.89 0.62 13.56
N ARG A 105 -3.72 0.12 13.17
CA ARG A 105 -2.93 0.71 12.07
C ARG A 105 -3.67 0.66 10.74
N LEU A 106 -4.34 -0.45 10.43
CA LEU A 106 -5.19 -0.57 9.24
C LEU A 106 -6.35 0.44 9.28
N ALA A 107 -7.07 0.54 10.39
CA ALA A 107 -8.17 1.49 10.53
C ALA A 107 -7.71 2.96 10.41
N LEU A 108 -6.59 3.30 11.03
CA LEU A 108 -5.99 4.63 10.92
C LEU A 108 -5.55 4.95 9.49
N ALA A 109 -4.92 4.00 8.79
CA ALA A 109 -4.53 4.18 7.39
C ALA A 109 -5.74 4.40 6.49
N ILE A 110 -6.80 3.61 6.65
CA ILE A 110 -8.07 3.77 5.91
C ILE A 110 -8.71 5.13 6.19
N ALA A 111 -8.81 5.51 7.46
CA ALA A 111 -9.39 6.79 7.85
C ALA A 111 -8.57 7.97 7.30
N ALA A 112 -7.23 7.90 7.40
CA ALA A 112 -6.34 8.92 6.87
C ALA A 112 -6.46 9.03 5.34
N THR A 113 -6.47 7.90 4.62
CA THR A 113 -6.66 7.91 3.15
C THR A 113 -8.00 8.51 2.76
N GLY A 114 -9.10 8.11 3.42
CA GLY A 114 -10.42 8.65 3.13
C GLY A 114 -10.52 10.15 3.43
N LEU A 115 -9.92 10.61 4.53
CA LEU A 115 -9.91 12.03 4.90
C LEU A 115 -9.08 12.87 3.92
N VAL A 116 -7.88 12.42 3.56
CA VAL A 116 -7.03 13.10 2.57
C VAL A 116 -7.71 13.13 1.21
N PHE A 117 -8.31 12.02 0.77
CA PHE A 117 -9.07 11.96 -0.47
C PHE A 117 -10.24 12.95 -0.48
N ALA A 118 -11.07 12.95 0.57
CA ALA A 118 -12.18 13.87 0.70
C ALA A 118 -11.71 15.34 0.72
N ALA A 119 -10.63 15.63 1.44
CA ALA A 119 -10.05 16.97 1.49
C ALA A 119 -9.58 17.44 0.09
N ILE A 120 -8.89 16.57 -0.66
CA ILE A 120 -8.43 16.86 -2.02
C ILE A 120 -9.63 17.11 -2.97
N LYS A 121 -10.71 16.34 -2.86
CA LYS A 121 -11.90 16.50 -3.72
C LYS A 121 -12.79 17.68 -3.34
N LEU A 122 -12.74 18.14 -2.09
CA LEU A 122 -13.59 19.24 -1.59
C LEU A 122 -12.87 20.59 -1.51
N SER A 123 -11.54 20.63 -1.42
CA SER A 123 -10.77 21.86 -1.20
C SER A 123 -9.75 22.08 -2.31
N GLY A 124 -9.91 23.19 -3.05
CA GLY A 124 -8.95 23.59 -4.08
C GLY A 124 -7.53 23.81 -3.54
N ARG A 125 -7.39 24.23 -2.28
CA ARG A 125 -6.08 24.35 -1.63
C ARG A 125 -5.44 22.97 -1.48
N ALA A 126 -6.16 22.01 -0.92
CA ALA A 126 -5.65 20.65 -0.73
C ALA A 126 -5.32 19.97 -2.07
N ALA A 127 -6.17 20.17 -3.08
CA ALA A 127 -5.90 19.72 -4.45
C ALA A 127 -4.62 20.35 -5.04
N GLY A 128 -4.39 21.64 -4.81
CA GLY A 128 -3.17 22.34 -5.20
C GLY A 128 -1.92 21.73 -4.56
N TRP A 129 -1.90 21.61 -3.22
CA TRP A 129 -0.79 20.98 -2.50
C TRP A 129 -0.50 19.56 -2.98
N PHE A 130 -1.54 18.76 -3.24
CA PHE A 130 -1.39 17.41 -3.73
C PHE A 130 -0.86 17.36 -5.18
N THR A 131 -1.34 18.29 -6.02
CA THR A 131 -0.86 18.45 -7.39
C THR A 131 0.62 18.84 -7.41
N ASP A 132 1.04 19.78 -6.57
CA ASP A 132 2.43 20.22 -6.45
C ASP A 132 3.33 19.06 -5.96
N ALA A 133 2.88 18.31 -4.96
CA ALA A 133 3.59 17.14 -4.45
C ALA A 133 3.74 16.05 -5.52
N LEU A 134 2.69 15.77 -6.28
CA LEU A 134 2.75 14.83 -7.41
C LEU A 134 3.60 15.36 -8.56
N GLY A 135 3.63 16.67 -8.76
CA GLY A 135 4.41 17.36 -9.81
C GLY A 135 5.90 17.02 -9.80
N VAL A 136 6.45 16.66 -8.64
CA VAL A 136 7.83 16.18 -8.49
C VAL A 136 8.07 14.86 -9.24
N ILE A 137 7.04 14.02 -9.33
CA ILE A 137 7.09 12.70 -9.97
C ILE A 137 6.53 12.79 -11.39
N ARG A 138 5.39 13.49 -11.57
CA ARG A 138 4.69 13.61 -12.85
C ARG A 138 3.75 14.82 -12.84
N PRO A 139 3.56 15.50 -13.99
CA PRO A 139 2.47 16.46 -14.16
C PRO A 139 1.12 15.77 -13.91
N ALA A 140 0.42 16.18 -12.87
CA ALA A 140 -0.90 15.68 -12.51
C ALA A 140 -1.88 16.86 -12.44
N THR A 141 -3.11 16.65 -12.88
CA THR A 141 -4.19 17.63 -12.70
C THR A 141 -5.28 16.98 -11.86
N VAL A 142 -5.53 17.55 -10.68
CA VAL A 142 -6.63 17.11 -9.82
C VAL A 142 -7.86 17.95 -10.10
N HIS A 143 -8.96 17.29 -10.46
CA HIS A 143 -10.25 17.92 -10.60
C HIS A 143 -11.04 17.85 -9.29
N LEU A 144 -11.66 18.97 -8.91
CA LEU A 144 -12.55 19.09 -7.78
C LEU A 144 -13.94 18.57 -8.19
N ASP A 145 -14.19 17.28 -8.01
CA ASP A 145 -15.50 16.69 -8.28
C ASP A 145 -16.03 15.98 -7.03
N ARG A 146 -17.17 16.47 -6.54
CA ARG A 146 -17.86 15.91 -5.35
C ARG A 146 -18.39 14.51 -5.62
N THR A 147 -18.69 14.17 -6.87
CA THR A 147 -19.18 12.83 -7.24
C THR A 147 -18.12 11.75 -7.03
N ASP A 148 -16.85 12.13 -6.90
CA ASP A 148 -15.76 11.20 -6.59
C ASP A 148 -15.82 10.69 -5.15
N LEU A 149 -16.55 11.36 -4.24
CA LEU A 149 -16.82 10.81 -2.90
C LEU A 149 -17.61 9.49 -2.96
N ALA A 150 -18.33 9.24 -4.06
CA ALA A 150 -18.96 7.94 -4.32
C ALA A 150 -17.94 6.80 -4.48
N CYS A 151 -16.65 7.10 -4.62
CA CYS A 151 -15.57 6.11 -4.64
C CYS A 151 -15.13 5.67 -3.24
N LEU A 152 -15.47 6.40 -2.17
CA LEU A 152 -15.11 6.06 -0.78
C LEU A 152 -15.49 4.64 -0.33
N PRO A 153 -16.61 4.04 -0.76
CA PRO A 153 -16.91 2.64 -0.47
C PRO A 153 -15.80 1.66 -0.89
N MET A 154 -14.92 2.03 -1.83
CA MET A 154 -13.78 1.22 -2.24
C MET A 154 -12.75 1.01 -1.11
N LEU A 155 -12.76 1.85 -0.07
CA LEU A 155 -12.00 1.61 1.16
C LEU A 155 -12.41 0.31 1.86
N ALA A 156 -13.62 -0.21 1.62
CA ALA A 156 -14.04 -1.53 2.10
C ALA A 156 -13.19 -2.66 1.50
N VAL A 157 -12.72 -2.51 0.25
CA VAL A 157 -11.81 -3.45 -0.39
C VAL A 157 -10.44 -3.39 0.27
N ALA A 158 -9.92 -2.20 0.56
CA ALA A 158 -8.69 -2.03 1.32
C ALA A 158 -8.78 -2.67 2.72
N TYR A 159 -9.92 -2.49 3.41
CA TYR A 159 -10.19 -3.16 4.69
C TYR A 159 -10.22 -4.67 4.55
N TRP A 160 -10.88 -5.20 3.52
CA TRP A 160 -10.95 -6.63 3.26
C TRP A 160 -9.56 -7.24 3.04
N ILE A 161 -8.72 -6.59 2.22
CA ILE A 161 -7.33 -7.01 1.97
C ILE A 161 -6.53 -7.04 3.27
N GLY A 162 -6.52 -5.95 4.04
CA GLY A 162 -5.78 -5.89 5.30
C GLY A 162 -6.33 -6.87 6.34
N ARG A 163 -7.63 -7.18 6.31
CA ARG A 163 -8.23 -8.19 7.17
C ARG A 163 -7.83 -9.61 6.77
N ASP A 164 -7.68 -9.91 5.49
CA ASP A 164 -7.15 -11.21 5.02
C ASP A 164 -5.74 -11.42 5.55
N GLU A 165 -4.88 -10.41 5.40
CA GLU A 165 -3.50 -10.47 5.93
C GLU A 165 -3.47 -10.64 7.45
N LEU A 166 -4.32 -9.90 8.19
CA LEU A 166 -4.45 -10.07 9.64
C LEU A 166 -4.94 -11.46 10.05
N ARG A 167 -5.67 -12.19 9.19
CA ARG A 167 -6.05 -13.60 9.44
C ARG A 167 -4.88 -14.52 9.19
N ARG A 168 -4.11 -14.29 8.11
CA ARG A 168 -2.88 -15.05 7.80
C ARG A 168 -1.84 -14.95 8.90
N LEU A 169 -1.66 -13.76 9.50
CA LEU A 169 -0.71 -13.54 10.60
C LEU A 169 -1.13 -14.16 11.95
N ARG A 170 -2.39 -14.62 12.07
CA ARG A 170 -2.94 -15.23 13.29
C ARG A 170 -3.06 -16.76 13.23
N GLY A 171 -3.03 -17.33 12.02
CA GLY A 171 -3.02 -18.78 11.79
C GLY A 171 -1.62 -19.32 11.76
#